data_AF-A0A067QEY6-F1
#
_entry.id   AF-A0A067QEY6-F1
#
_cell.length_a   1.000
_cell.length_b   1.000
_cell.length_c   1.000
_cell.angle_alpha   90.00
_cell.angle_beta   90.00
_cell.angle_gamma   90.00
#
_symmetry.space_group_name_H-M   'P 1'
#
loop_
_entity.id
_entity.type
_entity.pdbx_description
1 polymer ?
#
loop_
_entity_poly.entity_id
_entity_poly.type
_entity_poly.pdbx_seq_one_letter_code
_entity_poly.pdbx_strand_id
1 'polypeptide(L)'
;MASTSASAQASSSSSSNLAGPSSNVGQVGRGQTPLVARGDWTKDLVHLAKTAELKKHALTLQLHTAHILSAHASLEQKNKAIQDLKEQKNKLESERNRLLNALREVNEDRDKVDLLEVSIVKECADLRGKIQTITDSDYALAKRDVDRLRQELGQPPLPTLQATLDEKSAQYVVVAFPLVST
;
A
#
# COMPACT_ATOMS: atom_id res chain seq x y z
N MET A 1 -7.31 13.78 -8.89
CA MET A 1 -8.35 13.51 -9.90
C MET A 1 -9.45 12.67 -9.25
N ALA A 2 -10.70 13.01 -9.57
CA ALA A 2 -11.96 12.26 -9.49
C ALA A 2 -11.95 10.84 -8.82
N SER A 3 -12.82 10.54 -7.85
CA SER A 3 -14.28 10.24 -8.01
C SER A 3 -14.51 9.03 -8.93
N THR A 4 -15.30 8.01 -8.58
CA THR A 4 -16.70 8.06 -8.07
C THR A 4 -17.12 6.81 -7.29
N SER A 5 -18.08 6.98 -6.39
CA SER A 5 -18.92 5.92 -5.81
C SER A 5 -20.06 5.50 -6.77
N ALA A 6 -20.52 4.25 -6.69
CA ALA A 6 -21.76 3.80 -7.33
C ALA A 6 -22.42 2.66 -6.53
N SER A 7 -23.48 2.98 -5.79
CA SER A 7 -24.40 2.02 -5.19
C SER A 7 -25.56 1.75 -6.15
N ALA A 8 -25.80 0.48 -6.50
CA ALA A 8 -26.94 0.08 -7.32
C ALA A 8 -28.00 -0.64 -6.47
N GLN A 9 -29.16 0.00 -6.32
CA GLN A 9 -30.36 -0.52 -5.67
C GLN A 9 -31.31 -1.03 -6.74
N ALA A 10 -31.82 -2.26 -6.60
CA ALA A 10 -32.86 -2.80 -7.46
C ALA A 10 -33.96 -3.46 -6.63
N SER A 11 -35.20 -3.03 -6.88
CA SER A 11 -36.40 -3.45 -6.17
C SER A 11 -37.49 -3.77 -7.19
N SER A 12 -38.29 -4.83 -6.97
CA SER A 12 -39.76 -4.86 -7.16
C SER A 12 -40.34 -6.27 -7.36
N SER A 13 -41.38 -6.55 -6.55
CA SER A 13 -42.59 -7.35 -6.83
C SER A 13 -42.59 -8.50 -7.86
N SER A 14 -42.82 -9.72 -7.36
CA SER A 14 -43.87 -10.65 -7.82
C SER A 14 -43.97 -11.89 -6.89
N SER A 15 -45.09 -12.62 -6.76
CA SER A 15 -46.52 -12.29 -7.00
C SER A 15 -47.39 -13.34 -6.24
N SER A 16 -48.65 -13.02 -5.92
CA SER A 16 -49.60 -13.90 -5.19
C SER A 16 -50.47 -14.75 -6.11
N ASN A 17 -50.88 -15.95 -5.67
CA ASN A 17 -52.29 -16.39 -5.79
C ASN A 17 -52.62 -17.63 -4.93
N LEU A 18 -53.74 -17.57 -4.21
CA LEU A 18 -54.38 -18.73 -3.57
C LEU A 18 -55.40 -19.34 -4.53
N ALA A 19 -55.53 -20.67 -4.51
CA ALA A 19 -56.63 -21.38 -5.15
C ALA A 19 -57.53 -22.01 -4.08
N GLY A 20 -58.81 -21.62 -4.07
CA GLY A 20 -59.87 -22.31 -3.35
C GLY A 20 -60.97 -22.75 -4.34
N PRO A 21 -61.69 -23.86 -4.08
CA PRO A 21 -62.94 -24.15 -4.77
C PRO A 21 -64.17 -23.76 -3.93
N SER A 22 -65.24 -23.38 -4.61
CA SER A 22 -66.45 -22.79 -4.04
C SER A 22 -67.33 -23.73 -3.20
N SER A 23 -68.07 -23.10 -2.30
CA SER A 23 -69.33 -23.57 -1.73
C SER A 23 -70.37 -24.00 -2.78
N ASN A 24 -71.20 -24.98 -2.45
CA ASN A 24 -72.57 -25.06 -2.95
C ASN A 24 -73.56 -25.31 -1.79
N VAL A 25 -74.77 -24.75 -1.87
CA VAL A 25 -75.69 -24.55 -0.73
C VAL A 25 -76.99 -25.35 -0.87
N GLY A 26 -77.51 -25.86 0.26
CA GLY A 26 -78.88 -26.38 0.42
C GLY A 26 -78.89 -27.83 0.95
N GLN A 27 -79.64 -28.22 1.98
CA GLN A 27 -81.04 -27.87 2.21
C GLN A 27 -81.50 -28.10 3.68
N VAL A 28 -82.30 -27.14 4.17
CA VAL A 28 -83.29 -27.14 5.28
C VAL A 28 -83.48 -28.41 6.14
N GLY A 29 -83.38 -28.26 7.47
CA GLY A 29 -83.92 -29.21 8.46
C GLY A 29 -84.25 -28.53 9.80
N ARG A 30 -85.53 -28.51 10.20
CA ARG A 30 -86.00 -27.85 11.44
C ARG A 30 -85.60 -28.63 12.70
N GLY A 31 -85.20 -27.93 13.75
CA GLY A 31 -84.89 -28.54 15.05
C GLY A 31 -84.52 -27.54 16.14
N GLN A 32 -85.41 -26.60 16.46
CA GLN A 32 -85.25 -25.73 17.64
C GLN A 32 -85.60 -26.50 18.92
N THR A 33 -84.72 -27.40 19.35
CA THR A 33 -84.60 -27.73 20.76
C THR A 33 -83.73 -26.64 21.43
N PRO A 34 -84.07 -26.15 22.64
CA PRO A 34 -83.17 -25.30 23.39
C PRO A 34 -81.93 -26.11 23.72
N LEU A 35 -80.83 -25.86 23.00
CA LEU A 35 -79.54 -26.48 23.28
C LEU A 35 -78.97 -25.85 24.55
N VAL A 36 -79.53 -26.23 25.70
CA VAL A 36 -79.00 -25.90 27.02
C VAL A 36 -77.56 -26.38 27.02
N ALA A 37 -76.61 -25.45 27.05
CA ALA A 37 -75.19 -25.71 26.98
C ALA A 37 -74.73 -26.43 28.27
N ARG A 38 -74.99 -27.74 28.32
CA ARG A 38 -74.49 -28.66 29.34
C ARG A 38 -73.05 -29.05 28.99
N GLY A 39 -72.19 -28.04 28.94
CA GLY A 39 -70.81 -28.09 28.51
C GLY A 39 -70.07 -26.84 28.99
N ASP A 40 -68.78 -27.00 29.27
CA ASP A 40 -67.93 -26.06 30.02
C ASP A 40 -67.47 -24.85 29.19
N TRP A 41 -68.39 -24.18 28.48
CA TRP A 41 -68.11 -23.08 27.54
C TRP A 41 -67.26 -21.95 28.15
N THR A 42 -67.43 -21.70 29.45
CA THR A 42 -66.61 -20.73 30.22
C THR A 42 -65.15 -21.17 30.30
N LYS A 43 -64.87 -22.48 30.45
CA LYS A 43 -63.50 -23.01 30.42
C LYS A 43 -62.93 -22.96 29.01
N ASP A 44 -63.71 -23.29 27.98
CA ASP A 44 -63.26 -23.19 26.58
C ASP A 44 -62.89 -21.75 26.20
N LEU A 45 -63.68 -20.77 26.63
CA LEU A 45 -63.39 -19.34 26.44
C LEU A 45 -62.12 -18.92 27.17
N VAL A 46 -61.91 -19.37 28.41
CA VAL A 46 -60.68 -19.13 29.18
C VAL A 46 -59.46 -19.82 28.55
N HIS A 47 -59.63 -21.04 28.01
CA HIS A 47 -58.58 -21.74 27.27
C HIS A 47 -58.22 -21.02 25.96
N LEU A 48 -59.21 -20.50 25.23
CA LEU A 48 -58.98 -19.72 24.02
C LEU A 48 -58.25 -18.40 24.32
N ALA A 49 -58.65 -17.69 25.38
CA ALA A 49 -57.98 -16.47 25.83
C ALA A 49 -56.52 -16.73 26.21
N LYS A 50 -56.26 -17.75 27.04
CA LYS A 50 -54.89 -18.17 27.41
C LYS A 50 -54.06 -18.60 26.19
N THR A 51 -54.69 -19.25 25.21
CA THR A 51 -54.01 -19.65 23.96
C THR A 51 -53.65 -18.43 23.10
N ALA A 52 -54.52 -17.41 23.03
CA ALA A 52 -54.23 -16.17 22.34
C ALA A 52 -53.12 -15.37 23.02
N GLU A 53 -53.13 -15.29 24.35
CA GLU A 53 -52.08 -14.65 25.15
C GLU A 53 -50.73 -15.37 25.01
N LEU A 54 -50.71 -16.71 25.08
CA LEU A 54 -49.52 -17.52 24.83
C LEU A 54 -48.95 -17.27 23.43
N LYS A 55 -49.80 -17.22 22.39
CA LYS A 55 -49.39 -16.91 21.01
C LYS A 55 -48.80 -15.51 20.88
N LYS A 56 -49.38 -14.51 21.56
CA LYS A 56 -48.82 -13.15 21.63
C LYS A 56 -47.42 -13.16 22.24
N HIS A 57 -47.24 -13.79 23.41
CA HIS A 57 -45.93 -13.88 24.06
C HIS A 57 -44.90 -14.66 23.24
N ALA A 58 -45.30 -15.76 22.60
CA ALA A 58 -44.42 -16.53 21.70
C ALA A 58 -43.96 -15.70 20.50
N LEU A 59 -44.85 -14.92 19.89
CA LEU A 59 -44.50 -14.03 18.77
C LEU A 59 -43.56 -12.89 19.21
N THR A 60 -43.82 -12.27 20.37
CA THR A 60 -42.91 -11.26 20.95
C THR A 60 -41.53 -11.84 21.22
N LEU A 61 -41.45 -13.06 21.77
CA LEU A 61 -40.17 -13.74 21.98
C LEU A 61 -39.44 -14.02 20.66
N GLN A 62 -40.13 -14.56 19.65
CA GLN A 62 -39.57 -14.81 18.32
C GLN A 62 -39.00 -13.53 17.67
N LEU A 63 -39.71 -12.40 17.80
CA LEU A 63 -39.27 -11.10 17.28
C LEU A 63 -37.99 -10.63 18.00
N HIS A 64 -37.94 -10.74 19.34
CA HIS A 64 -36.72 -10.43 20.09
C HIS A 64 -35.56 -11.36 19.73
N THR A 65 -35.80 -12.67 19.56
CA THR A 65 -34.79 -13.62 19.10
C THR A 65 -34.24 -13.23 17.72
N ALA A 66 -35.09 -12.86 16.77
CA ALA A 66 -34.67 -12.41 15.44
C ALA A 66 -33.81 -11.14 15.51
N HIS A 67 -34.18 -10.17 16.36
CA HIS A 67 -33.38 -8.96 16.58
C HIS A 67 -32.01 -9.27 17.22
N ILE A 68 -31.96 -10.17 18.21
CA ILE A 68 -30.70 -10.60 18.85
C ILE A 68 -29.78 -11.28 17.82
N LEU A 69 -30.31 -12.19 17.01
CA LEU A 69 -29.54 -12.88 15.96
C LEU A 69 -29.00 -11.91 14.89
N SER A 70 -29.81 -10.94 14.47
CA SER A 70 -29.39 -9.89 13.52
C SER A 70 -28.28 -9.00 14.11
N ALA A 71 -28.44 -8.57 15.37
CA ALA A 71 -27.43 -7.79 16.08
C ALA A 71 -26.13 -8.59 16.26
N HIS A 72 -26.21 -9.88 16.57
CA HIS A 72 -25.04 -10.76 16.71
C HIS A 72 -24.30 -10.92 15.38
N ALA A 73 -25.00 -11.10 14.26
CA ALA A 73 -24.38 -11.18 12.94
C ALA A 73 -23.66 -9.87 12.56
N SER A 74 -24.26 -8.71 12.87
CA SER A 74 -23.61 -7.41 12.64
C SER A 74 -22.40 -7.18 13.55
N LEU A 75 -22.47 -7.63 14.81
CA LEU A 75 -21.35 -7.56 15.77
C LEU A 75 -20.17 -8.40 15.28
N GLU A 76 -20.42 -9.63 14.81
CA GLU A 76 -19.37 -10.50 14.29
C GLU A 76 -18.71 -9.92 13.04
N GLN A 77 -19.50 -9.39 12.09
CA GLN A 77 -18.98 -8.70 10.91
C GLN A 77 -18.10 -7.50 11.28
N LYS A 78 -18.48 -6.73 12.30
CA LYS A 78 -17.69 -5.58 12.80
C LYS A 78 -16.42 -6.02 13.52
N ASN A 79 -16.47 -7.10 14.31
CA ASN A 79 -15.30 -7.66 14.97
C ASN A 79 -14.25 -8.12 13.96
N LYS A 80 -14.67 -8.83 12.91
CA LYS A 80 -13.79 -9.22 11.80
C LYS A 80 -13.18 -7.99 11.12
N ALA A 81 -13.99 -6.99 10.75
CA ALA A 81 -13.47 -5.76 10.13
C ALA A 81 -12.45 -5.01 11.03
N ILE A 82 -12.62 -5.07 12.37
CA ILE A 82 -11.64 -4.52 13.32
C ILE A 82 -10.32 -5.32 13.32
N GLN A 83 -10.37 -6.64 13.17
CA GLN A 83 -9.17 -7.48 13.03
C GLN A 83 -8.46 -7.18 11.71
N ASP A 84 -9.17 -7.21 10.58
CA ASP A 84 -8.64 -6.90 9.24
C ASP A 84 -7.93 -5.53 9.22
N LEU A 85 -8.53 -4.50 9.83
CA LEU A 85 -7.94 -3.15 9.93
C LEU A 85 -6.70 -3.09 10.84
N LYS A 86 -6.66 -3.87 11.92
CA LYS A 86 -5.47 -3.95 12.81
C LYS A 86 -4.29 -4.58 12.08
N GLU A 87 -4.53 -5.65 11.31
CA GLU A 87 -3.50 -6.31 10.49
C GLU A 87 -2.97 -5.38 9.39
N GLN A 88 -3.86 -4.69 8.69
CA GLN A 88 -3.48 -3.68 7.69
C GLN A 88 -2.65 -2.55 8.31
N LYS A 89 -3.04 -2.02 9.49
CA LYS A 89 -2.24 -1.02 10.21
C LYS A 89 -0.84 -1.55 10.53
N ASN A 90 -0.74 -2.75 11.10
CA ASN A 90 0.54 -3.36 11.48
C ASN A 90 1.47 -3.55 10.25
N LYS A 91 0.92 -3.95 9.10
CA LYS A 91 1.66 -4.05 7.84
C LYS A 91 2.19 -2.69 7.37
N LEU A 92 1.35 -1.66 7.36
CA LEU A 92 1.77 -0.30 6.99
C LEU A 92 2.81 0.29 7.94
N GLU A 93 2.71 0.00 9.24
CA GLU A 93 3.64 0.46 10.28
C GLU A 93 5.00 -0.25 10.15
N SER A 94 5.00 -1.53 9.75
CA SER A 94 6.21 -2.29 9.39
C SER A 94 6.90 -1.72 8.13
N GLU A 95 6.14 -1.47 7.06
CA GLU A 95 6.67 -0.85 5.83
C GLU A 95 7.22 0.55 6.08
N ARG A 96 6.53 1.37 6.89
CA ARG A 96 7.00 2.69 7.32
C ARG A 96 8.35 2.60 8.01
N ASN A 97 8.53 1.64 8.91
CA ASN A 97 9.79 1.46 9.62
C ASN A 97 10.90 0.97 8.67
N ARG A 98 10.62 0.07 7.70
CA ARG A 98 11.60 -0.32 6.67
C ARG A 98 12.05 0.88 5.84
N LEU A 99 11.11 1.72 5.39
CA LEU A 99 11.41 2.90 4.58
C LEU A 99 12.20 3.97 5.36
N LEU A 100 11.92 4.15 6.65
CA LEU A 100 12.69 5.05 7.51
C LEU A 100 14.13 4.56 7.71
N ASN A 101 14.35 3.25 7.86
CA ASN A 101 15.69 2.67 7.95
C ASN A 101 16.47 2.86 6.63
N ALA A 102 15.85 2.54 5.49
CA ALA A 102 16.48 2.73 4.17
C ALA A 102 16.80 4.21 3.89
N LEU A 103 15.95 5.15 4.31
CA LEU A 103 16.23 6.58 4.22
C LEU A 103 17.41 6.99 5.13
N ARG A 104 17.57 6.35 6.29
CA ARG A 104 18.72 6.58 7.18
C ARG A 104 20.03 6.13 6.52
N GLU A 105 20.03 4.91 5.96
CA GLU A 105 21.18 4.33 5.23
C GLU A 105 21.60 5.21 4.05
N VAL A 106 20.65 5.67 3.21
CA VAL A 106 20.95 6.56 2.08
C VAL A 106 21.54 7.90 2.51
N ASN A 107 21.10 8.47 3.64
CA ASN A 107 21.70 9.69 4.18
C ASN A 107 23.12 9.44 4.73
N GLU A 108 23.34 8.33 5.46
CA GLU A 108 24.67 7.94 5.93
C GLU A 108 25.65 7.72 4.77
N ASP A 109 25.21 7.11 3.66
CA ASP A 109 26.04 6.89 2.48
C ASP A 109 26.30 8.18 1.69
N ARG A 110 25.32 9.09 1.60
CA ARG A 110 25.57 10.44 1.06
C ARG A 110 26.65 11.16 1.86
N ASP A 111 26.52 11.20 3.19
CA ASP A 111 27.47 11.92 4.06
C ASP A 111 28.90 11.33 3.95
N LYS A 112 29.04 10.02 3.69
CA LYS A 112 30.34 9.38 3.36
C LYS A 112 30.87 9.83 2.00
N VAL A 113 30.03 9.89 0.98
CA VAL A 113 30.41 10.34 -0.38
C VAL A 113 30.83 11.80 -0.35
N ASP A 114 30.08 12.67 0.32
CA ASP A 114 30.40 14.10 0.47
C ASP A 114 31.79 14.28 1.15
N LEU A 115 32.10 13.48 2.19
CA LEU A 115 33.41 13.51 2.85
C LEU A 115 34.55 13.02 1.94
N LEU A 116 34.31 11.97 1.15
CA LEU A 116 35.28 11.46 0.18
C LEU A 116 35.51 12.44 -0.98
N GLU A 117 34.46 13.10 -1.48
CA GLU A 117 34.56 14.15 -2.50
C GLU A 117 35.47 15.29 -2.01
N VAL A 118 35.24 15.79 -0.79
CA VAL A 118 36.07 16.84 -0.19
C VAL A 118 37.55 16.42 -0.10
N SER A 119 37.84 15.16 0.27
CA SER A 119 39.22 14.65 0.28
C SER A 119 39.83 14.63 -1.12
N ILE A 120 39.14 14.04 -2.09
CA ILE A 120 39.62 13.91 -3.48
C ILE A 120 39.78 15.27 -4.16
N VAL A 121 38.87 16.22 -3.92
CA VAL A 121 38.97 17.60 -4.43
C VAL A 121 40.22 18.29 -3.88
N LYS A 122 40.51 18.13 -2.58
CA LYS A 122 41.72 18.65 -1.96
C LYS A 122 42.98 17.99 -2.53
N GLU A 123 43.02 16.66 -2.61
CA GLU A 123 44.15 15.91 -3.17
C GLU A 123 44.41 16.30 -4.64
N CYS A 124 43.37 16.51 -5.44
CA CYS A 124 43.48 17.05 -6.79
C CYS A 124 44.05 18.47 -6.83
N ALA A 125 43.67 19.35 -5.90
CA ALA A 125 44.22 20.69 -5.79
C ALA A 125 45.71 20.66 -5.38
N ASP A 126 46.06 19.85 -4.39
CA ASP A 126 47.44 19.66 -3.91
C ASP A 126 48.34 19.07 -5.03
N LEU A 127 47.85 18.08 -5.79
CA LEU A 127 48.56 17.50 -6.93
C LEU A 127 48.74 18.51 -8.08
N ARG A 128 47.71 19.30 -8.43
CA ARG A 128 47.83 20.37 -9.44
C ARG A 128 48.85 21.42 -9.00
N GLY A 129 48.80 21.85 -7.74
CA GLY A 129 49.78 22.79 -7.18
C GLY A 129 51.21 22.24 -7.24
N LYS A 130 51.40 20.96 -6.90
CA LYS A 130 52.71 20.29 -7.00
C LYS A 130 53.22 20.18 -8.44
N ILE A 131 52.35 19.84 -9.39
CA ILE A 131 52.68 19.80 -10.82
C ILE A 131 53.11 21.19 -11.29
N GLN A 132 52.36 22.24 -10.95
CA GLN A 132 52.69 23.62 -11.31
C GLN A 132 54.06 24.04 -10.76
N THR A 133 54.30 23.83 -9.46
CA THR A 133 55.58 24.14 -8.81
C THR A 133 56.77 23.47 -9.50
N ILE A 134 56.69 22.15 -9.76
CA ILE A 134 57.77 21.40 -10.43
C ILE A 134 57.96 21.87 -11.88
N THR A 135 56.88 22.20 -12.57
CA THR A 135 56.90 22.69 -13.96
C THR A 135 57.60 24.04 -14.06
N ASP A 136 57.28 24.97 -13.15
CA ASP A 136 57.76 26.35 -13.17
C ASP A 136 59.18 26.51 -12.60
N SER A 137 59.60 25.67 -11.63
CA SER A 137 60.97 25.71 -11.07
C SER A 137 61.91 24.72 -11.77
N ASP A 138 61.90 23.48 -11.33
CA ASP A 138 63.00 22.54 -11.52
C ASP A 138 63.02 22.03 -12.97
N TYR A 139 61.84 21.75 -13.52
CA TYR A 139 61.67 21.33 -14.91
C TYR A 139 62.01 22.44 -15.90
N ALA A 140 61.56 23.68 -15.65
CA ALA A 140 61.87 24.81 -16.54
C ALA A 140 63.37 25.09 -16.63
N LEU A 141 64.08 25.09 -15.49
CA LEU A 141 65.53 25.24 -15.44
C LEU A 141 66.25 24.09 -16.17
N ALA A 142 65.89 22.84 -15.85
CA ALA A 142 66.49 21.67 -16.49
C ALA A 142 66.24 21.62 -18.00
N LYS A 143 65.02 21.92 -18.47
CA LYS A 143 64.68 21.97 -19.89
C LYS A 143 65.52 23.01 -20.62
N ARG A 144 65.65 24.21 -20.06
CA ARG A 144 66.43 25.30 -20.67
C ARG A 144 67.91 24.93 -20.82
N ASP A 145 68.49 24.30 -19.80
CA ASP A 145 69.90 23.91 -19.84
C ASP A 145 70.15 22.72 -20.79
N VAL A 146 69.20 21.77 -20.92
CA VAL A 146 69.24 20.70 -21.93
C VAL A 146 69.06 21.24 -23.35
N ASP A 147 68.12 22.16 -23.57
CA ASP A 147 67.91 22.77 -24.89
C ASP A 147 69.13 23.59 -25.34
N ARG A 148 69.83 24.27 -24.40
CA ARG A 148 71.12 24.92 -24.68
C ARG A 148 72.19 23.93 -25.15
N LEU A 149 72.39 22.83 -24.42
CA LEU A 149 73.35 21.78 -24.80
C LEU A 149 72.99 21.12 -26.13
N ARG A 150 71.69 20.92 -26.42
CA ARG A 150 71.22 20.43 -27.73
C ARG A 150 71.56 21.42 -28.85
N GLN A 151 71.36 22.71 -28.63
CA GLN A 151 71.71 23.75 -29.60
C GLN A 151 73.23 23.79 -29.86
N GLU A 152 74.06 23.67 -28.83
CA GLU A 152 75.53 23.55 -28.94
C GLU A 152 75.96 22.31 -29.75
N LEU A 153 75.17 21.22 -29.71
CA LEU A 153 75.37 19.98 -30.46
C LEU A 153 74.64 19.93 -31.82
N GLY A 154 73.98 21.02 -32.24
CA GLY A 154 73.21 21.07 -33.50
C GLY A 154 71.92 20.24 -33.53
N GLN A 155 71.40 19.82 -32.38
CA GLN A 155 70.14 19.07 -32.25
C GLN A 155 68.94 20.00 -32.02
N PRO A 156 67.73 19.61 -32.48
CA PRO A 156 66.51 20.38 -32.21
C PRO A 156 66.13 20.35 -30.72
N PRO A 157 65.44 21.39 -30.21
CA PRO A 157 64.99 21.47 -28.82
C PRO A 157 63.99 20.35 -28.48
N LEU A 158 63.85 20.07 -27.19
CA LEU A 158 62.89 19.10 -26.68
C LEU A 158 61.44 19.57 -26.86
N PRO A 159 60.49 18.63 -27.11
CA PRO A 159 59.06 18.93 -27.15
C PRO A 159 58.56 19.54 -25.84
N THR A 160 57.38 20.14 -25.89
CA THR A 160 56.75 20.77 -24.71
C THR A 160 56.23 19.70 -23.74
N LEU A 161 56.25 20.00 -22.44
CA LEU A 161 55.70 19.13 -21.40
C LEU A 161 54.24 18.75 -21.71
N GLN A 162 53.45 19.70 -22.19
CA GLN A 162 52.05 19.49 -22.57
C GLN A 162 51.88 18.39 -23.61
N ALA A 163 52.68 18.39 -24.69
CA ALA A 163 52.58 17.35 -25.72
C ALA A 163 52.86 15.94 -25.18
N THR A 164 53.81 15.82 -24.24
CA THR A 164 54.10 14.55 -23.55
C THR A 164 53.01 14.15 -22.56
N LEU A 165 52.36 15.12 -21.90
CA LEU A 165 51.22 14.86 -21.01
C LEU A 165 49.98 14.44 -21.80
N ASP A 166 49.71 15.06 -22.95
CA ASP A 166 48.58 14.74 -23.81
C ASP A 166 48.69 13.30 -24.33
N GLU A 167 49.86 12.90 -24.83
CA GLU A 167 50.17 11.52 -25.27
C GLU A 167 49.96 10.50 -24.13
N LYS A 168 50.46 10.81 -22.92
CA LYS A 168 50.24 9.98 -21.72
C LYS A 168 48.76 9.89 -21.33
N SER A 169 48.01 11.00 -21.41
CA SER A 169 46.61 11.07 -20.99
C SER A 169 45.70 10.21 -21.88
N ALA A 170 45.96 10.21 -23.20
CA ALA A 170 45.26 9.37 -24.17
C ALA A 170 45.41 7.87 -23.84
N GLN A 171 46.54 7.48 -23.25
CA GLN A 171 46.82 6.09 -22.85
C GLN A 171 45.91 5.58 -21.72
N TYR A 172 45.47 6.45 -20.81
CA TYR A 172 44.63 6.07 -19.66
C TYR A 172 43.13 6.06 -19.99
N VAL A 173 42.67 6.94 -20.88
CA VAL A 173 41.24 7.03 -21.27
C VAL A 173 40.76 5.76 -21.98
N VAL A 174 41.64 5.09 -22.74
CA VAL A 174 41.31 3.87 -23.51
C VAL A 174 41.01 2.65 -22.62
N VAL A 175 41.47 2.61 -21.38
CA VAL A 175 41.34 1.44 -20.49
C VAL A 175 40.06 1.47 -19.63
N ALA A 176 39.43 2.65 -19.50
CA ALA A 176 38.39 2.88 -18.49
C ALA A 176 36.96 2.46 -18.87
N PHE A 177 36.71 2.00 -20.11
CA PHE A 177 35.35 1.78 -20.63
C PHE A 177 35.16 0.47 -21.43
N PRO A 178 34.99 -0.68 -20.77
CA PRO A 178 34.10 -1.73 -21.23
C PRO A 178 32.73 -1.50 -20.59
N LEU A 179 31.87 -0.73 -21.25
CA LEU A 179 30.46 -0.62 -20.82
C LEU A 179 29.83 -2.01 -20.85
N VAL A 180 29.20 -2.37 -19.73
CA VAL A 180 28.32 -3.53 -19.63
C VAL A 180 27.16 -3.33 -20.61
N SER A 181 27.19 -4.06 -21.72
CA SER A 181 25.98 -4.27 -22.52
C SER A 181 25.03 -5.18 -21.75
N THR A 182 23.80 -4.71 -21.60
CA THR A 182 22.64 -5.38 -20.98
C THR A 182 22.25 -6.69 -21.64
#